data_AF-A0A1N7N932-F1
#
_entry.id   AF-A0A1N7N932-F1
#
_cell.length_a   1.000
_cell.length_b   1.000
_cell.length_c   1.000
_cell.angle_alpha   90.00
_cell.angle_beta   90.00
_cell.angle_gamma   90.00
#
_symmetry.space_group_name_H-M   'P 1'
#
loop_
_entity.id
_entity.type
_entity.pdbx_description
1 polymer ?
#
loop_
_entity_poly.entity_id
_entity_poly.type
_entity_poly.pdbx_seq_one_letter_code
_entity_poly.pdbx_strand_id
1 'polypeptide(L)'
;MNQKKLFIAPLLLVLAQMNAQQTVATSGGNATGSGGTASYTVGQAMYTTSTGTAGSLSSGVQQDYSITAFLGTDNLNISLQVSVYPNPVVSQLSLKIKNTDVKSLSYQLYDLSGRIISKQKISAETTSIEMGQLPPSTFILKVLQGTKDLKTFKIIKK
;
A
#
# COMPACT_ATOMS: atom_id res chain seq x y z
N MET A 1 24.88 -53.50 20.38
CA MET A 1 23.89 -52.61 21.03
C MET A 1 24.56 -51.24 21.23
N ASN A 2 24.55 -50.27 20.30
CA ASN A 2 23.64 -49.10 20.41
C ASN A 2 23.96 -47.94 19.42
N GLN A 3 24.40 -48.17 18.18
CA GLN A 3 24.68 -47.06 17.24
C GLN A 3 23.43 -46.22 16.88
N LYS A 4 22.23 -46.79 17.02
CA LYS A 4 20.95 -46.06 16.82
C LYS A 4 20.63 -45.05 17.91
N LYS A 5 21.27 -45.14 19.09
CA LYS A 5 21.02 -44.21 20.22
C LYS A 5 21.87 -42.92 20.14
N LEU A 6 22.94 -42.92 19.35
CA LEU A 6 23.88 -41.80 19.28
C LEU A 6 23.33 -40.59 18.50
N PHE A 7 22.41 -40.81 17.55
CA PHE A 7 21.76 -39.74 16.78
C PHE A 7 20.52 -39.14 17.45
N ILE A 8 20.02 -39.74 18.53
CA ILE A 8 18.80 -39.27 19.23
C ILE A 8 19.12 -38.08 20.15
N ALA A 9 20.30 -38.07 20.77
CA ALA A 9 20.72 -37.01 21.69
C ALA A 9 20.84 -35.61 21.04
N PRO A 10 21.50 -35.43 19.86
CA PRO A 10 21.55 -34.11 19.23
C PRO A 10 20.19 -33.65 18.70
N LEU A 11 19.30 -34.57 18.32
CA LEU A 11 17.95 -34.25 17.86
C LEU A 11 17.06 -33.69 19.00
N LEU A 12 17.18 -34.26 20.21
CA LEU A 12 16.48 -33.73 21.39
C LEU A 12 16.96 -32.33 21.80
N LEU A 13 18.24 -32.02 21.58
CA LEU A 13 18.82 -30.73 21.95
C LEU A 13 18.32 -29.59 21.03
N VAL A 14 18.10 -29.89 19.74
CA VAL A 14 17.56 -28.92 18.76
C VAL A 14 16.09 -28.61 19.03
N LEU A 15 15.30 -29.61 19.45
CA LEU A 15 13.88 -29.40 19.78
C LEU A 15 13.68 -28.56 21.05
N ALA A 16 14.67 -28.54 21.96
CA ALA A 16 14.62 -27.72 23.17
C ALA A 16 14.88 -26.22 22.93
N GLN A 17 15.32 -25.83 21.73
CA GLN A 17 15.60 -24.43 21.37
C GLN A 17 14.47 -23.76 20.56
N MET A 18 13.32 -24.41 20.44
CA MET A 18 12.15 -23.84 19.77
C MET A 18 11.50 -22.78 20.65
N ASN A 19 11.85 -21.52 20.43
CA ASN A 19 11.10 -20.40 20.98
C ASN A 19 9.78 -20.26 20.18
N ALA A 20 8.64 -20.33 20.86
CA ALA A 20 7.36 -19.96 20.25
C ALA A 20 7.34 -18.45 20.01
N GLN A 21 6.81 -18.01 18.86
CA GLN A 21 6.71 -16.59 18.51
C GLN A 21 5.88 -15.86 19.58
N GLN A 22 6.50 -14.91 20.28
CA GLN A 22 5.81 -14.05 21.24
C GLN A 22 5.46 -12.72 20.56
N THR A 23 4.17 -12.37 20.58
CA THR A 23 3.68 -11.05 20.17
C THR A 23 3.54 -10.14 21.38
N VAL A 24 3.83 -8.85 21.22
CA VAL A 24 3.50 -7.82 22.22
C VAL A 24 1.98 -7.58 22.17
N ALA A 25 1.23 -8.42 22.87
CA ALA A 25 -0.21 -8.25 23.05
C ALA A 25 -0.48 -7.26 24.17
N THR A 26 -1.44 -6.35 23.98
CA THR A 26 -1.92 -5.49 25.08
C THR A 26 -2.95 -6.18 25.96
N SER A 27 -3.63 -7.19 25.42
CA SER A 27 -4.57 -8.04 26.15
C SER A 27 -4.81 -9.34 25.37
N GLY A 28 -5.42 -10.33 26.00
CA GLY A 28 -5.78 -11.60 25.38
C GLY A 28 -6.55 -12.47 26.37
N GLY A 29 -7.19 -13.53 25.87
CA GLY A 29 -7.97 -14.42 26.71
C GLY A 29 -8.62 -15.56 25.92
N ASN A 30 -9.41 -16.36 26.63
CA ASN A 30 -10.19 -17.44 26.06
C ASN A 30 -11.67 -17.12 26.23
N ALA A 31 -12.42 -17.04 25.13
CA ALA A 31 -13.87 -17.01 25.15
C ALA A 31 -14.38 -18.45 25.19
N THR A 32 -15.10 -18.81 26.25
CA THR A 32 -15.71 -20.14 26.42
C THR A 32 -17.23 -20.04 26.30
N GLY A 33 -17.84 -20.94 25.53
CA GLY A 33 -19.29 -21.04 25.41
C GLY A 33 -19.76 -22.47 25.18
N SER A 34 -21.07 -22.68 25.06
CA SER A 34 -21.67 -23.99 24.81
C SER A 34 -21.21 -24.66 23.51
N GLY A 35 -20.65 -23.89 22.57
CA GLY A 35 -20.06 -24.36 21.32
C GLY A 35 -18.54 -24.59 21.34
N GLY A 36 -17.87 -24.40 22.48
CA GLY A 36 -16.42 -24.60 22.63
C GLY A 36 -15.65 -23.36 23.10
N THR A 37 -14.32 -23.43 22.99
CA THR A 37 -13.40 -22.39 23.44
C THR A 37 -12.65 -21.78 22.27
N ALA A 38 -12.61 -20.45 22.19
CA ALA A 38 -11.80 -19.70 21.23
C ALA A 38 -10.81 -18.79 21.97
N SER A 39 -9.52 -18.90 21.64
CA SER A 39 -8.49 -17.99 22.16
C SER A 39 -8.38 -16.75 21.28
N TYR A 40 -8.27 -15.58 21.90
CA TYR A 40 -8.11 -14.30 21.21
C TYR A 40 -6.98 -13.47 21.83
N THR A 41 -6.39 -12.60 21.01
CA THR A 41 -5.32 -11.69 21.39
C THR A 41 -5.60 -10.31 20.82
N VAL A 42 -5.43 -9.26 21.63
CA VAL A 42 -5.54 -7.85 21.26
C VAL A 42 -4.12 -7.28 21.10
N GLY A 43 -3.79 -6.79 19.90
CA GLY A 43 -2.48 -6.23 19.56
C GLY A 43 -2.16 -4.89 20.24
N GLN A 44 -1.07 -4.23 19.85
CA GLN A 44 -0.64 -2.92 20.37
C GLN A 44 -1.79 -1.88 20.36
N ALA A 45 -2.23 -1.43 21.54
CA ALA A 45 -3.23 -0.39 21.74
C ALA A 45 -2.62 1.02 21.87
N MET A 46 -1.30 1.10 22.06
CA MET A 46 -0.58 2.36 22.30
C MET A 46 0.43 2.58 21.17
N TYR A 47 0.15 3.56 20.31
CA TYR A 47 1.14 4.17 19.44
C TYR A 47 1.09 5.67 19.71
N THR A 48 2.18 6.23 20.20
CA THR A 48 2.29 7.69 20.40
C THR A 48 3.37 8.19 19.47
N THR A 49 2.99 9.00 18.50
CA THR A 49 3.92 9.66 17.59
C THR A 49 4.09 11.09 18.02
N SER A 50 5.27 11.41 18.56
CA SER A 50 5.66 12.78 18.90
C SER A 50 6.40 13.40 17.70
N THR A 51 5.84 14.45 17.11
CA THR A 51 6.43 15.16 15.97
C THR A 51 7.10 16.45 16.42
N GLY A 52 8.36 16.66 16.02
CA GLY A 52 9.11 17.91 16.19
C GLY A 52 9.74 18.38 14.89
N THR A 53 10.34 19.58 14.90
CA THR A 53 10.92 20.23 13.71
C THR A 53 12.05 19.41 13.04
N ALA A 54 12.67 18.48 13.76
CA ALA A 54 13.76 17.63 13.29
C ALA A 54 13.36 16.17 13.00
N GLY A 55 12.08 15.80 13.12
CA GLY A 55 11.60 14.44 12.84
C GLY A 55 10.46 13.99 13.76
N SER A 56 10.05 12.74 13.61
CA SER A 56 9.05 12.11 14.47
C SER A 56 9.63 10.94 15.23
N LEU A 57 9.29 10.81 16.51
CA LEU A 57 9.57 9.65 17.33
C LEU A 57 8.24 8.91 17.57
N SER A 58 8.16 7.66 17.10
CA SER A 58 7.00 6.81 17.38
C SER A 58 7.38 5.79 18.46
N SER A 59 6.66 5.79 19.57
CA SER A 59 6.78 4.75 20.61
C SER A 59 5.89 3.56 20.24
N GLY A 60 6.41 2.34 20.39
CA GLY A 60 5.73 1.09 20.04
C GLY A 60 6.63 0.16 19.22
N VAL A 61 6.04 -0.69 18.39
CA VAL A 61 6.77 -1.52 17.41
C VAL A 61 7.13 -0.68 16.18
N GLN A 62 8.32 -0.88 15.63
CA GLN A 62 8.74 -0.28 14.37
C GLN A 62 7.79 -0.70 13.25
N GLN A 63 6.88 0.19 12.85
CA GLN A 63 6.08 -0.01 11.64
C GLN A 63 6.94 0.29 10.43
N ASP A 64 6.99 -0.64 9.48
CA ASP A 64 7.61 -0.39 8.19
C ASP A 64 6.87 0.73 7.48
N TYR A 65 7.52 1.89 7.37
CA TYR A 65 7.07 2.94 6.47
C TYR A 65 7.54 2.61 5.05
N SER A 66 6.82 1.71 4.38
CA SER A 66 7.08 1.42 2.97
C SER A 66 6.51 2.54 2.11
N ILE A 67 7.38 3.43 1.61
CA ILE A 67 7.05 4.25 0.45
C ILE A 67 7.11 3.35 -0.77
N THR A 68 6.06 2.53 -0.97
CA THR A 68 5.87 1.87 -2.25
C THR A 68 5.40 2.93 -3.23
N ALA A 69 6.36 3.58 -3.90
CA ALA A 69 6.06 4.30 -5.12
C ALA A 69 5.57 3.24 -6.11
N PHE A 70 4.25 3.14 -6.30
CA PHE A 70 3.70 2.44 -7.46
C PHE A 70 4.10 3.28 -8.68
N LEU A 71 5.35 3.12 -9.14
CA LEU A 71 5.68 3.35 -10.53
C LEU A 71 4.88 2.28 -11.27
N GLY A 72 3.86 2.73 -12.02
CA GLY A 72 3.00 1.84 -12.78
C GLY A 72 3.83 0.79 -13.51
N THR A 73 3.31 -0.44 -13.56
CA THR A 73 3.93 -1.57 -14.25
C THR A 73 4.56 -1.12 -15.57
N ASP A 74 5.89 -1.04 -15.60
CA ASP A 74 6.64 -0.74 -16.81
C ASP A 74 6.37 -1.88 -17.80
N ASN A 75 5.39 -1.68 -18.68
CA ASN A 75 5.39 -2.37 -19.96
C ASN A 75 6.60 -1.81 -20.72
N LEU A 76 7.73 -2.52 -20.62
CA LEU A 76 9.08 -2.19 -21.09
C LEU A 76 9.22 -1.91 -22.61
N ASN A 77 8.14 -1.66 -23.33
CA ASN A 77 8.13 -1.37 -24.78
C ASN A 77 7.53 -0.01 -25.16
N ILE A 78 7.25 0.88 -24.20
CA ILE A 78 6.75 2.22 -24.51
C ILE A 78 7.58 3.25 -23.73
N SER A 79 8.32 4.11 -24.44
CA SER A 79 9.04 5.27 -23.87
C SER A 79 8.07 6.39 -23.47
N LEU A 80 6.97 6.03 -22.81
CA LEU A 80 5.90 6.95 -22.45
C LEU A 80 6.27 7.70 -21.16
N GLN A 81 6.71 8.94 -21.32
CA GLN A 81 6.96 9.83 -20.19
C GLN A 81 5.63 10.46 -19.73
N VAL A 82 4.96 9.80 -18.79
CA VAL A 82 3.80 10.37 -18.08
C VAL A 82 4.16 10.74 -16.64
N SER A 83 3.78 11.95 -16.24
CA SER A 83 3.89 12.46 -14.86
C SER A 83 2.61 13.16 -14.40
N VAL A 84 2.44 13.26 -13.08
CA VAL A 84 1.30 13.94 -12.42
C VAL A 84 1.81 14.89 -11.34
N TYR A 85 1.25 16.10 -11.26
CA TYR A 85 1.62 17.09 -10.24
C TYR A 85 0.53 18.16 -10.04
N PRO A 86 0.44 18.80 -8.87
CA PRO A 86 1.10 18.41 -7.63
C PRO A 86 0.48 17.13 -7.06
N ASN A 87 1.28 16.33 -6.35
CA ASN A 87 0.80 15.20 -5.57
C ASN A 87 1.57 15.23 -4.23
N PRO A 88 0.95 15.59 -3.09
CA PRO A 88 -0.49 15.79 -2.87
C PRO A 88 -1.14 16.99 -3.58
N VAL A 89 -2.43 16.89 -3.90
CA VAL A 89 -3.23 17.90 -4.61
C VAL A 89 -4.27 18.55 -3.69
N VAL A 90 -4.62 19.83 -3.94
CA VAL A 90 -5.68 20.55 -3.23
C VAL A 90 -6.91 20.78 -4.11
N SER A 91 -6.73 21.32 -5.32
CA SER A 91 -7.87 21.67 -6.20
C SER A 91 -7.72 21.14 -7.61
N GLN A 92 -6.52 21.17 -8.18
CA GLN A 92 -6.30 20.85 -9.58
C GLN A 92 -5.04 20.00 -9.75
N LEU A 93 -5.17 18.88 -10.47
CA LEU A 93 -4.09 17.95 -10.78
C LEU A 93 -3.72 18.09 -12.26
N SER A 94 -2.45 18.30 -12.56
CA SER A 94 -1.91 18.29 -13.92
C SER A 94 -1.42 16.89 -14.27
N LEU A 95 -1.93 16.33 -15.36
CA LEU A 95 -1.43 15.12 -16.01
C LEU A 95 -0.62 15.53 -17.24
N LYS A 96 0.68 15.22 -17.26
CA LYS A 96 1.59 15.56 -18.36
C LYS A 96 2.07 14.31 -19.07
N ILE A 97 1.98 14.31 -20.41
CA ILE A 97 2.42 13.23 -21.29
C ILE A 97 3.37 13.81 -22.33
N LYS A 98 4.56 13.20 -22.46
CA LYS A 98 5.56 13.54 -23.48
C LYS A 98 5.85 12.35 -24.38
N ASN A 99 6.39 12.64 -25.57
CA ASN A 99 6.94 11.68 -26.54
C ASN A 99 5.92 10.64 -27.06
N THR A 100 4.63 10.98 -27.14
CA THR A 100 3.59 10.08 -27.70
C THR A 100 2.39 10.90 -28.20
N ASP A 101 1.72 10.41 -29.25
CA ASP A 101 0.45 10.97 -29.70
C ASP A 101 -0.66 10.70 -28.67
N VAL A 102 -1.12 11.79 -28.03
CA VAL A 102 -2.15 11.74 -26.98
C VAL A 102 -3.54 11.38 -27.50
N LYS A 103 -3.80 11.48 -28.81
CA LYS A 103 -5.16 11.34 -29.39
C LYS A 103 -5.83 9.99 -29.12
N SER A 104 -5.03 8.94 -28.91
CA SER A 104 -5.52 7.59 -28.60
C SER A 104 -5.63 7.29 -27.09
N LEU A 105 -5.25 8.26 -26.25
CA LEU A 105 -5.16 8.08 -24.81
C LEU A 105 -6.41 8.61 -24.10
N SER A 106 -6.72 8.00 -22.97
CA SER A 106 -7.75 8.42 -22.05
C SER A 106 -7.25 8.28 -20.62
N TYR A 107 -7.87 9.01 -19.70
CA TYR A 107 -7.65 8.81 -18.28
C TYR A 107 -8.95 8.40 -17.58
N GLN A 108 -8.80 7.67 -16.48
CA GLN A 108 -9.87 7.30 -15.57
C GLN A 108 -9.42 7.54 -14.13
N LEU A 109 -10.22 8.27 -13.36
CA LEU A 109 -10.00 8.55 -11.95
C LEU A 109 -10.96 7.70 -11.11
N TYR A 110 -10.45 7.02 -10.11
CA TYR A 110 -11.20 6.14 -9.22
C TYR A 110 -11.02 6.54 -7.76
N ASP A 111 -12.03 6.31 -6.93
CA ASP A 111 -11.85 6.23 -5.48
C ASP A 111 -11.31 4.84 -5.06
N LEU A 112 -10.99 4.68 -3.77
CA LEU A 112 -10.50 3.42 -3.21
C LEU A 112 -11.51 2.28 -3.25
N SER A 113 -12.80 2.56 -3.44
CA SER A 113 -13.83 1.52 -3.62
C SER A 113 -13.88 0.98 -5.06
N GLY A 114 -13.09 1.57 -5.97
CA GLY A 114 -13.07 1.22 -7.39
C GLY A 114 -14.15 1.91 -8.21
N ARG A 115 -14.88 2.88 -7.65
CA ARG A 115 -15.88 3.65 -8.39
C ARG A 115 -15.19 4.70 -9.26
N ILE A 116 -15.62 4.80 -10.53
CA ILE A 116 -15.14 5.82 -11.48
C ILE A 116 -15.74 7.18 -11.10
N ILE A 117 -14.86 8.15 -10.85
CA ILE A 117 -15.20 9.55 -10.57
C ILE A 117 -15.19 10.37 -11.85
N SER A 118 -14.18 10.16 -12.69
CA SER A 118 -14.03 10.88 -13.96
C SER A 118 -13.40 9.96 -15.01
N LYS A 119 -13.85 10.13 -16.25
CA LYS A 119 -13.30 9.44 -17.42
C LYS A 119 -13.34 10.37 -18.61
N GLN A 120 -12.19 10.71 -19.18
CA GLN A 120 -12.09 11.60 -20.33
C GLN A 120 -10.97 11.18 -21.28
N LYS A 121 -11.11 11.58 -22.55
CA LYS A 121 -10.02 11.46 -23.54
C LYS A 121 -8.98 12.55 -23.28
N ILE A 122 -7.71 12.24 -23.56
CA ILE A 122 -6.61 13.19 -23.46
C ILE A 122 -6.44 13.86 -24.82
N SER A 123 -6.63 15.17 -24.87
CA SER A 123 -6.53 15.95 -26.11
C SER A 123 -5.25 16.79 -26.22
N ALA A 124 -4.54 16.98 -25.11
CA ALA A 124 -3.34 17.81 -25.04
C ALA A 124 -2.25 17.13 -24.19
N GLU A 125 -0.99 17.52 -24.41
CA GLU A 125 0.17 17.04 -23.64
C GLU A 125 0.03 17.29 -22.14
N THR A 126 -0.63 18.38 -21.76
CA THR A 126 -0.96 18.68 -20.37
C THR A 126 -2.48 18.75 -20.23
N THR A 127 -3.04 17.86 -19.43
CA THR A 127 -4.47 17.81 -19.11
C THR A 127 -4.68 18.19 -17.66
N SER A 128 -5.63 19.10 -17.43
CA SER A 128 -6.03 19.50 -16.09
C SER A 128 -7.19 18.66 -15.59
N ILE A 129 -7.10 18.16 -14.36
CA ILE A 129 -8.10 17.32 -13.71
C ILE A 129 -8.58 18.04 -12.46
N GLU A 130 -9.88 18.33 -12.41
CA GLU A 130 -10.53 18.99 -11.28
C GLU A 130 -10.67 18.03 -10.09
N MET A 131 -10.10 18.41 -8.95
CA MET A 131 -10.09 17.66 -7.68
C MET A 131 -10.75 18.43 -6.54
N GLY A 132 -11.08 19.72 -6.73
CA GLY A 132 -11.51 20.62 -5.66
C GLY A 132 -12.82 20.22 -4.97
N GLN A 133 -13.73 19.58 -5.70
CA GLN A 133 -15.02 19.10 -5.16
C GLN A 133 -14.92 17.71 -4.52
N LEU A 134 -13.75 17.07 -4.56
CA LEU A 134 -13.53 15.74 -4.00
C LEU A 134 -13.07 15.85 -2.53
N PRO A 135 -13.58 14.98 -1.64
CA PRO A 135 -13.15 14.97 -0.25
C PRO A 135 -11.67 14.57 -0.11
N PRO A 136 -10.99 14.99 0.97
CA PRO A 136 -9.65 14.52 1.31
C PRO A 136 -9.61 12.99 1.37
N SER A 137 -8.87 12.38 0.45
CA SER A 137 -8.78 10.93 0.29
C SER A 137 -7.66 10.54 -0.67
N THR A 138 -7.45 9.25 -0.84
CA THR A 138 -6.61 8.70 -1.90
C THR A 138 -7.45 8.34 -3.11
N PHE A 139 -6.95 8.67 -4.30
CA PHE A 139 -7.56 8.34 -5.58
C PHE A 139 -6.56 7.59 -6.46
N ILE A 140 -7.07 6.82 -7.41
CA ILE A 140 -6.27 6.11 -8.40
C ILE A 140 -6.53 6.75 -9.77
N LEU A 141 -5.49 7.27 -10.41
CA LEU A 141 -5.55 7.79 -11.77
C LEU A 141 -4.91 6.78 -12.72
N LYS A 142 -5.67 6.26 -13.67
CA LYS A 142 -5.20 5.39 -14.74
C LYS A 142 -5.11 6.16 -16.05
N VAL A 143 -4.06 5.91 -16.81
CA VAL A 143 -3.91 6.33 -18.21
C VAL A 143 -3.99 5.08 -19.08
N LEU A 144 -4.86 5.11 -20.08
CA LEU A 144 -5.20 3.96 -20.91
C LEU A 144 -5.13 4.29 -22.39
N GLN A 145 -4.78 3.29 -23.19
CA GLN A 145 -4.95 3.29 -24.64
C GLN A 145 -5.96 2.19 -25.01
N GLY A 146 -7.18 2.59 -25.37
CA GLY A 146 -8.30 1.66 -25.52
C GLY A 146 -8.63 0.98 -24.19
N THR A 147 -8.42 -0.35 -24.13
CA THR A 147 -8.62 -1.17 -22.92
C THR A 147 -7.32 -1.48 -22.17
N LYS A 148 -6.16 -1.09 -22.70
CA LYS A 148 -4.86 -1.38 -22.10
C LYS A 148 -4.46 -0.28 -21.11
N ASP A 149 -4.22 -0.69 -19.86
CA ASP A 149 -3.62 0.18 -18.85
C ASP A 149 -2.15 0.46 -19.22
N LEU A 150 -1.81 1.74 -19.40
CA LEU A 150 -0.45 2.19 -19.71
C LEU A 150 0.30 2.61 -18.44
N LYS A 151 -0.37 3.36 -17.57
CA LYS A 151 0.21 3.80 -16.30
C LYS A 151 -0.87 4.07 -15.27
N THR A 152 -0.53 3.84 -14.01
CA THR A 152 -1.39 4.09 -12.86
C THR A 152 -0.66 4.94 -11.84
N PHE A 153 -1.36 5.92 -11.26
CA PHE A 153 -0.85 6.81 -10.24
C PHE A 153 -1.75 6.78 -9.01
N LYS A 154 -1.14 6.77 -7.82
CA LYS A 154 -1.82 7.04 -6.56
C LYS A 154 -1.78 8.55 -6.30
N ILE A 155 -2.94 9.17 -6.18
CA ILE A 155 -3.11 10.61 -5.96
C ILE A 155 -3.60 10.83 -4.54
N ILE A 156 -2.94 11.72 -3.79
CA ILE A 156 -3.34 12.09 -2.43
C ILE A 156 -3.99 13.47 -2.48
N LYS A 157 -5.28 13.55 -2.13
CA LYS A 157 -6.02 14.81 -1.98
C LYS A 157 -5.97 15.27 -0.52
N LYS A 158 -5.53 16.50 -0.29
CA LYS A 158 -5.56 17.16 1.02
C LYS A 158 -6.94 17.71 1.36
#